data_AF-A0A550H938-F1
#
_entry.id   AF-A0A550H938-F1
#
_cell.length_a   1.000
_cell.length_b   1.000
_cell.length_c   1.000
_cell.angle_alpha   90.00
_cell.angle_beta   90.00
_cell.angle_gamma   90.00
#
_symmetry.space_group_name_H-M   'P 1'
#
loop_
_entity.id
_entity.type
_entity.pdbx_description
1 polymer ?
#
loop_
_entity_poly.entity_id
_entity_poly.type
_entity_poly.pdbx_seq_one_letter_code
_entity_poly.pdbx_strand_id
1 'polypeptide(L)' 'MTEFRVPSPKELQELRKQVGLTQSELAERVGISQSLVARIEKGQVNPSVSTLKRILNVIEE' A
#
# COMPACT_ATOMS: atom_id res chain seq x y z
N MET A 1 1.87 23.38 -0.92
CA MET A 1 2.90 22.39 -1.25
C MET A 1 2.81 21.30 -0.20
N THR A 2 2.02 20.27 -0.43
CA THR A 2 1.93 19.13 0.50
C THR A 2 3.19 18.30 0.33
N GLU A 3 3.94 18.05 1.40
CA GLU A 3 5.10 17.17 1.35
C GLU A 3 4.66 15.76 0.94
N PHE A 4 5.28 15.22 -0.10
CA PHE A 4 5.12 13.81 -0.46
C PHE A 4 5.92 12.96 0.53
N ARG A 5 5.26 12.53 1.61
CA ARG A 5 5.84 11.62 2.59
C ARG A 5 5.67 10.18 2.12
N VAL A 6 6.77 9.43 2.08
CA VAL A 6 6.74 7.98 1.86
C VAL A 6 6.46 7.28 3.20
N PRO A 7 5.35 6.54 3.35
CA PRO A 7 5.11 5.77 4.57
C PRO A 7 6.07 4.58 4.66
N SER A 8 6.41 4.21 5.88
CA SER A 8 7.06 2.93 6.17
C SER A 8 6.12 1.75 5.88
N PRO A 9 6.67 0.53 5.72
CA PRO A 9 5.87 -0.70 5.56
C PRO A 9 4.77 -0.88 6.62
N LYS A 10 5.08 -0.56 7.88
CA LYS A 10 4.13 -0.69 8.99
C LYS A 10 3.00 0.34 8.90
N GLU A 11 3.34 1.59 8.58
CA GLU A 11 2.34 2.64 8.37
C GLU A 11 1.42 2.30 7.20
N LEU A 12 1.97 1.75 6.11
CA LEU A 12 1.16 1.33 4.96
C LEU A 12 0.15 0.23 5.34
N GLN A 13 0.56 -0.72 6.17
CA GLN A 13 -0.33 -1.74 6.71
C GLN A 13 -1.42 -1.13 7.61
N GLU A 14 -1.05 -0.20 8.48
CA GLU A 14 -1.98 0.46 9.40
C GLU A 14 -3.02 1.27 8.64
N LEU A 15 -2.60 2.06 7.66
CA LEU A 15 -3.49 2.83 6.78
C LEU A 15 -4.48 1.91 6.03
N ARG A 16 -4.01 0.80 5.44
CA ARG A 16 -4.90 -0.17 4.79
C ARG A 16 -5.96 -0.71 5.77
N LYS A 17 -5.56 -1.05 6.99
CA LYS A 17 -6.48 -1.55 8.01
C LYS A 17 -7.48 -0.48 8.47
N GLN A 18 -7.09 0.78 8.53
CA GLN A 18 -7.97 1.90 8.91
C GLN A 18 -9.12 2.07 7.91
N VAL A 19 -8.88 1.82 6.63
CA VAL A 19 -9.93 1.84 5.59
C VAL A 19 -10.65 0.50 5.41
N GLY A 20 -10.40 -0.47 6.29
CA GLY A 20 -11.13 -1.74 6.32
C GLY A 20 -10.78 -2.72 5.19
N LEU A 21 -9.76 -2.45 4.39
CA LEU A 21 -9.37 -3.33 3.28
C LEU A 21 -8.51 -4.50 3.78
N THR A 22 -8.75 -5.68 3.24
CA THR A 22 -7.83 -6.82 3.28
C THR A 22 -6.67 -6.62 2.30
N GLN A 23 -5.60 -7.40 2.45
CA GLN A 23 -4.48 -7.37 1.50
C GLN A 23 -4.92 -7.79 0.08
N SER A 24 -5.90 -8.71 -0.02
CA SER A 24 -6.43 -9.16 -1.30
C SER A 24 -7.23 -8.06 -2.00
N GLU A 25 -8.11 -7.36 -1.28
CA GLU A 25 -8.91 -6.26 -1.83
C GLU A 25 -8.03 -5.08 -2.27
N LEU A 26 -7.01 -4.73 -1.47
CA LEU A 26 -6.03 -3.73 -1.87
C LEU A 26 -5.29 -4.17 -3.15
N ALA A 27 -4.84 -5.42 -3.20
CA ALA A 27 -4.11 -5.96 -4.33
C ALA A 27 -4.94 -5.95 -5.62
N GLU A 28 -6.23 -6.31 -5.53
CA GLU A 28 -7.17 -6.29 -6.64
C GLU A 28 -7.37 -4.86 -7.19
N ARG A 29 -7.67 -3.89 -6.31
CA ARG A 29 -7.83 -2.47 -6.70
C ARG A 29 -6.56 -1.86 -7.28
N VAL A 30 -5.40 -2.26 -6.75
CA VAL A 30 -4.09 -1.84 -7.24
C VAL A 30 -3.62 -2.69 -8.43
N GLY A 31 -4.32 -3.74 -8.85
CA GLY A 31 -3.89 -4.62 -9.94
C GLY A 31 -2.48 -5.21 -9.75
N ILE A 32 -2.19 -5.69 -8.53
CA ILE A 32 -0.96 -6.43 -8.19
C ILE A 32 -1.32 -7.71 -7.43
N SER A 33 -0.35 -8.59 -7.14
CA SER A 33 -0.63 -9.78 -6.34
C SER A 33 -0.78 -9.45 -4.86
N GLN A 34 -1.65 -10.19 -4.17
CA GLN A 34 -1.77 -10.12 -2.71
C GLN A 34 -0.43 -10.45 -2.02
N SER A 35 0.34 -11.38 -2.58
CA SER A 35 1.68 -11.72 -2.07
C SER A 35 2.65 -10.54 -2.14
N LEU A 36 2.55 -9.68 -3.16
CA LEU A 36 3.35 -8.47 -3.27
C LEU A 36 2.96 -7.47 -2.18
N VAL A 37 1.67 -7.23 -1.95
CA VAL A 37 1.18 -6.39 -0.85
C VAL A 37 1.73 -6.89 0.50
N ALA A 38 1.63 -8.19 0.77
CA ALA A 38 2.11 -8.77 2.03
C ALA A 38 3.62 -8.59 2.22
N ARG A 39 4.43 -8.74 1.16
CA ARG A 39 5.88 -8.52 1.21
C ARG A 39 6.23 -7.04 1.41
N ILE A 40 5.47 -6.13 0.78
CA ILE A 40 5.64 -4.68 0.97
C ILE A 40 5.37 -4.32 2.44
N GLU A 41 4.22 -4.72 3.00
CA GLU A 41 3.85 -4.40 4.39
C GLU A 41 4.81 -4.98 5.44
N LYS A 42 5.46 -6.10 5.12
CA LYS A 42 6.50 -6.71 5.96
C LYS A 42 7.88 -6.08 5.78
N GLY A 43 8.03 -5.12 4.87
CA GLY A 43 9.32 -4.50 4.54
C GLY A 43 10.30 -5.43 3.82
N GLN A 44 9.80 -6.51 3.22
CA GLN A 44 10.63 -7.50 2.52
C GLN A 44 10.94 -7.09 1.09
N VAL A 45 10.18 -6.14 0.53
CA VAL A 45 10.42 -5.54 -0.78
C VAL A 45 10.06 -4.07 -0.74
N ASN A 46 10.80 -3.28 -1.50
CA ASN A 46 10.45 -1.88 -1.77
C ASN A 46 9.58 -1.83 -3.02
N PRO A 47 8.37 -1.25 -2.95
CA PRO A 47 7.56 -1.03 -4.14
C PRO A 47 8.23 0.02 -5.05
N SER A 48 7.94 -0.03 -6.35
CA SER A 48 8.25 1.11 -7.21
C SER A 48 7.44 2.33 -6.78
N VAL A 49 7.91 3.52 -7.15
CA VAL A 49 7.18 4.78 -6.89
C VAL A 49 5.78 4.73 -7.50
N SER A 50 5.62 4.15 -8.70
CA SER A 50 4.32 3.99 -9.35
C SER A 50 3.39 3.07 -8.56
N THR A 51 3.87 1.93 -8.07
CA THR A 51 3.09 1.01 -7.24
C THR A 51 2.70 1.64 -5.92
N LEU A 52 3.63 2.33 -5.24
CA LEU A 52 3.35 3.02 -3.99
C LEU A 52 2.27 4.09 -4.17
N LYS A 53 2.36 4.92 -5.22
CA LYS A 53 1.32 5.92 -5.54
C LYS A 53 -0.05 5.28 -5.74
N ARG A 54 -0.13 4.16 -6.48
CA ARG A 54 -1.40 3.46 -6.70
C ARG A 54 -1.97 2.88 -5.41
N ILE A 55 -1.12 2.35 -4.53
CA ILE A 55 -1.54 1.88 -3.20
C ILE A 55 -2.11 3.04 -2.38
N LEU A 56 -1.40 4.17 -2.33
CA LEU A 56 -1.84 5.34 -1.56
C LEU A 56 -3.16 5.91 -2.10
N ASN A 57 -3.31 6.02 -3.42
CA ASN A 57 -4.57 6.47 -4.02
C ASN A 57 -5.77 5.59 -3.61
N VAL A 58 -5.60 4.26 -3.56
CA VAL A 58 -6.67 3.34 -3.14
C VAL A 58 -6.99 3.45 -1.64
N ILE A 59 -6.00 3.83 -0.83
CA ILE A 59 -6.16 4.01 0.62
C ILE A 59 -6.76 5.38 0.95
N GLU A 60 -6.56 6.40 0.09
CA GLU A 60 -7.06 7.77 0.28
C GLU A 60 -8.46 8.00 -0.32
N GLU A 61 -9.03 7.01 -1.04
CA GLU A 61 -10.43 7.00 -1.51
C GLU A 61 -11.45 6.81 -0.37
#